data_AF-A0A2S2KT99-F1
#
_entry.id   AF-A0A2S2KT99-F1
#
_cell.length_a   1.000
_cell.length_b   1.000
_cell.length_c   1.000
_cell.angle_alpha   90.00
_cell.angle_beta   90.00
_cell.angle_gamma   90.00
#
_symmetry.space_group_name_H-M   'P 1'
#
loop_
_entity.id
_entity.type
_entity.pdbx_description
1 polymer ?
#
loop_
_entity_poly.entity_id
_entity_poly.type
_entity_poly.pdbx_seq_one_letter_code
_entity_poly.pdbx_strand_id
1 'polypeptide(L)' 'MKNSELKKLISQYKELEEKKGKKYANNFKISETLKIIEHRYFHETGRKLKSDLRELI' A
#
# COMPACT_ATOMS: atom_id res chain seq x y z
N MET A 1 -1.91 -14.30 5.23
CA MET A 1 -1.03 -13.45 6.08
C MET A 1 -1.52 -13.41 7.52
N LYS A 2 -0.63 -13.25 8.52
CA LYS A 2 -1.04 -12.90 9.89
C LYS A 2 -1.44 -11.41 9.95
N ASN A 3 -2.34 -11.01 10.84
CA ASN A 3 -2.78 -9.61 10.99
C ASN A 3 -1.63 -8.59 11.13
N SER A 4 -0.51 -8.98 11.75
CA SER A 4 0.67 -8.12 11.89
C SER A 4 1.35 -7.83 10.54
N GLU A 5 1.33 -8.77 9.61
CA GLU A 5 1.88 -8.60 8.25
C GLU A 5 1.01 -7.67 7.40
N LEU A 6 -0.32 -7.80 7.53
CA LEU A 6 -1.27 -6.90 6.87
C LEU A 6 -1.09 -5.44 7.32
N LYS A 7 -0.95 -5.22 8.64
CA LYS A 7 -0.65 -3.88 9.18
C LYS A 7 0.69 -3.32 8.66
N LYS A 8 1.71 -4.15 8.51
CA LYS A 8 2.98 -3.75 7.89
C LYS A 8 2.81 -3.39 6.42
N LEU A 9 2.01 -4.15 5.67
CA LEU A 9 1.71 -3.88 4.26
C LEU A 9 0.99 -2.53 4.09
N ILE A 10 -0.01 -2.27 4.94
CA ILE A 10 -0.76 -1.02 4.97
C ILE A 10 0.16 0.17 5.31
N SER A 11 1.02 0.02 6.33
CA SER A 11 1.98 1.07 6.72
C SER A 11 2.98 1.37 5.60
N GLN A 12 3.53 0.33 4.95
CA GLN A 12 4.42 0.49 3.80
C GLN A 12 3.74 1.20 2.63
N TYR A 13 2.48 0.86 2.33
CA TYR A 13 1.72 1.55 1.29
C TYR A 13 1.55 3.03 1.61
N LYS A 14 1.18 3.36 2.85
CA LYS A 14 0.96 4.74 3.28
C LYS A 14 2.24 5.57 3.18
N GLU A 15 3.37 5.04 3.67
CA GLU A 15 4.68 5.69 3.53
C GLU A 15 5.08 5.90 2.07
N LEU A 16 4.81 4.93 1.20
CA LEU A 16 5.10 5.03 -0.23
C LEU A 16 4.19 6.05 -0.91
N GLU A 17 2.90 6.10 -0.55
CA GLU A 17 1.95 7.10 -1.05
C GLU A 17 2.36 8.52 -0.62
N GLU A 18 2.77 8.72 0.64
CA GLU A 18 3.31 9.99 1.12
C GLU A 18 4.60 10.39 0.40
N LYS A 19 5.49 9.41 0.14
CA LYS A 19 6.70 9.66 -0.66
C LYS A 19 6.35 10.03 -2.10
N LYS A 20 5.31 9.43 -2.69
CA LYS A 20 4.83 9.75 -4.05
C LYS A 20 4.43 11.22 -4.22
N GLY A 21 3.94 11.86 -3.16
CA GLY A 21 3.57 13.29 -3.18
C GLY A 21 4.77 14.25 -3.25
N LYS A 22 6.00 13.77 -3.03
CA LYS A 22 7.20 14.64 -2.98
C LYS A 22 7.78 14.87 -4.38
N LYS A 23 8.11 16.13 -4.69
CA LYS A 23 8.59 16.61 -6.01
C LYS A 23 9.80 15.87 -6.59
N TYR A 24 10.63 15.23 -5.76
CA TYR A 24 11.84 14.50 -6.15
C TYR A 24 11.73 12.99 -5.99
N ALA A 25 10.54 12.49 -5.67
CA ALA A 25 10.32 11.08 -5.46
C ALA A 25 10.27 10.33 -6.80
N ASN A 26 10.83 9.13 -6.80
CA ASN A 26 10.91 8.27 -7.98
C ASN A 26 9.53 7.65 -8.24
N ASN A 27 8.61 8.47 -8.74
CA ASN A 27 7.16 8.23 -8.76
C ASN A 27 6.77 6.97 -9.51
N PHE A 28 7.52 6.64 -10.55
CA PHE A 28 7.34 5.43 -11.33
C PHE A 28 7.61 4.18 -10.48
N LYS A 29 8.79 4.11 -9.85
CA LYS A 29 9.20 3.00 -8.97
C LYS A 29 8.27 2.86 -7.77
N ILE A 30 7.85 3.98 -7.20
CA ILE A 30 6.88 3.99 -6.09
C ILE A 30 5.52 3.45 -6.54
N SER A 31 5.01 3.89 -7.70
CA SER A 31 3.72 3.41 -8.22
C SER A 31 3.74 1.93 -8.58
N GLU A 32 4.86 1.43 -9.10
CA GLU A 32 5.04 -0.01 -9.36
C GLU A 32 5.03 -0.82 -8.06
N THR A 33 5.75 -0.34 -7.04
CA THR A 33 5.77 -0.97 -5.71
C THR A 33 4.38 -0.98 -5.06
N LEU A 34 3.64 0.13 -5.14
CA LEU A 34 2.27 0.23 -4.62
C LEU A 34 1.34 -0.79 -5.30
N LYS A 35 1.46 -1.01 -6.61
CA LYS A 35 0.68 -2.02 -7.34
C LYS A 35 0.99 -3.44 -6.87
N ILE A 36 2.27 -3.75 -6.62
CA ILE A 36 2.67 -5.07 -6.11
C ILE A 36 2.08 -5.31 -4.72
N ILE A 37 2.13 -4.30 -3.86
CA ILE A 37 1.54 -4.34 -2.51
C ILE A 37 0.02 -4.54 -2.58
N GLU A 38 -0.68 -3.78 -3.43
CA GLU A 38 -2.13 -3.95 -3.63
C GLU A 38 -2.50 -5.35 -4.13
N HIS A 39 -1.76 -5.86 -5.13
CA HIS A 39 -2.03 -7.17 -5.69
C HIS A 39 -1.81 -8.28 -4.66
N ARG A 40 -0.75 -8.19 -3.86
CA ARG A 40 -0.47 -9.15 -2.77
C ARG A 40 -1.53 -9.07 -1.68
N TYR A 41 -1.91 -7.87 -1.25
CA TYR A 41 -2.96 -7.69 -0.24
C TYR A 41 -4.29 -8.28 -0.71
N PHE A 42 -4.68 -8.01 -1.96
CA PHE A 42 -5.90 -8.55 -2.55
C PHE A 42 -5.86 -10.08 -2.65
N HIS A 43 -4.72 -10.64 -3.07
CA HIS A 43 -4.54 -12.09 -3.12
C HIS A 43 -4.70 -12.76 -1.74
N GLU A 44 -4.29 -12.08 -0.67
CA GLU A 44 -4.34 -12.64 0.69
C GLU A 44 -5.63 -12.34 1.46
N THR A 45 -6.31 -11.24 1.17
CA THR A 45 -7.51 -10.79 1.92
C THR A 45 -8.80 -10.81 1.11
N GLY A 46 -8.70 -10.90 -0.22
CA GLY A 46 -9.82 -10.69 -1.14
C GLY A 46 -10.34 -9.25 -1.18
N ARG A 47 -9.69 -8.30 -0.49
CA ARG A 47 -10.10 -6.90 -0.38
C ARG A 47 -9.08 -5.98 -1.03
N LYS A 48 -9.54 -4.83 -1.52
CA LYS A 48 -8.64 -3.79 -2.00
C LYS A 48 -8.03 -3.09 -0.79
N LEU A 49 -6.70 -3.05 -0.71
CA LEU A 49 -5.97 -2.33 0.36
C LEU A 49 -6.46 -0.89 0.49
N LYS A 50 -6.78 -0.26 -0.64
CA LYS A 50 -7.31 1.10 -0.70
C LYS A 50 -8.67 1.28 -0.01
N SER A 51 -9.50 0.24 0.05
CA SER A 51 -10.75 0.26 0.84
C SER A 51 -10.45 0.25 2.33
N ASP A 52 -9.60 -0.66 2.78
CA ASP A 52 -9.17 -0.75 4.19
C ASP A 52 -8.51 0.55 4.68
N LEU A 53 -7.69 1.18 3.83
CA LEU A 53 -7.08 2.48 4.12
C LEU A 53 -8.09 3.61 4.25
N ARG A 54 -9.20 3.56 3.50
CA ARG A 54 -10.23 4.60 3.48
C ARG A 54 -11.25 4.45 4.61
N GLU A 55 -11.38 3.25 5.20
CA GLU A 55 -12.17 3.01 6.42
C GLU A 55 -11.41 3.36 7.72
N LEU A 56 -10.09 3.61 7.64
CA LEU A 56 -9.24 3.99 8.78
C LEU A 56 -9.10 5.51 8.99
N ILE A 57 -9.75 6.34 8.17
CA ILE A 57 -9.74 7.81 8.20
C ILE A 57 -11.18 8.30 8.39
#